data_AF-A0A917UN98-F1
#
_entry.id   AF-A0A917UN98-F1
#
_cell.length_a   1.000
_cell.length_b   1.000
_cell.length_c   1.000
_cell.angle_alpha   90.00
_cell.angle_beta   90.00
_cell.angle_gamma   90.00
#
_symmetry.space_group_name_H-M   'P 1'
#
loop_
_entity.id
_entity.type
_entity.pdbx_description
1 polymer ?
#
loop_
_entity_poly.entity_id
_entity_poly.type
_entity_poly.pdbx_seq_one_letter_code
_entity_poly.pdbx_strand_id
1 'polypeptide(L)'
;MLLLLGQEAWEPFAARVTSTGKRLHREWVQAAFADVVGSLSDTSHTETIDLLVAATDVSVWKIWRRDQGRSRDETIERMLRLAASVADKTGRDAS
;
A
#
# COMPACT_ATOMS: atom_id res chain seq x y z
N MET A 1 -15.72 -2.77 -1.31
CA MET A 1 -14.34 -2.95 -0.81
C MET A 1 -14.15 -2.31 0.57
N LEU A 2 -14.17 -0.98 0.73
CA LEU A 2 -13.97 -0.34 2.05
C LEU A 2 -15.03 -0.69 3.11
N LEU A 3 -16.30 -0.84 2.73
CA LEU A 3 -17.35 -1.35 3.63
C LEU A 3 -17.09 -2.81 4.07
N LEU A 4 -16.45 -3.61 3.23
CA LEU A 4 -16.11 -5.01 3.54
C LEU A 4 -14.90 -5.08 4.48
N LEU A 5 -13.92 -4.17 4.35
CA LEU A 5 -12.80 -4.05 5.29
C LEU A 5 -13.28 -3.81 6.72
N GLY A 6 -14.30 -2.96 6.90
CA GLY A 6 -14.90 -2.70 8.20
C GLY A 6 -15.70 -3.88 8.79
N GLN A 7 -16.08 -4.86 7.97
CA GLN A 7 -16.91 -6.01 8.36
C GLN A 7 -16.11 -7.32 8.48
N GLU A 8 -14.83 -7.33 8.10
CA GLU A 8 -13.94 -8.51 8.09
C GLU A 8 -13.88 -9.24 9.44
N ALA A 9 -14.05 -8.53 10.55
CA ALA A 9 -13.98 -9.11 11.88
C ALA A 9 -15.19 -10.01 12.24
N TRP A 10 -16.34 -9.85 11.56
CA TRP A 10 -17.58 -10.56 11.93
C TRP A 10 -18.36 -11.14 10.76
N GLU A 11 -18.00 -10.83 9.51
CA GLU A 11 -18.67 -11.34 8.31
C GLU A 11 -17.69 -12.20 7.48
N PRO A 12 -17.86 -13.54 7.43
CA PRO A 12 -16.92 -14.44 6.78
C PRO A 12 -16.71 -14.18 5.28
N PHE A 13 -17.74 -13.73 4.55
CA PHE A 13 -17.60 -13.39 3.13
C PHE A 13 -16.77 -12.12 2.93
N ALA A 14 -16.96 -11.10 3.77
CA ALA A 14 -16.16 -9.88 3.79
C ALA A 14 -14.69 -10.21 4.08
N ALA A 15 -14.40 -11.07 5.06
CA ALA A 15 -13.05 -11.53 5.34
C ALA A 15 -12.39 -12.25 4.15
N ARG A 16 -13.15 -13.08 3.42
CA ARG A 16 -12.65 -13.77 2.22
C ARG A 16 -12.35 -12.80 1.08
N VAL A 17 -13.21 -11.80 0.89
CA VAL A 17 -13.02 -10.79 -0.16
C VAL A 17 -11.86 -9.85 0.18
N THR A 18 -11.73 -9.43 1.44
CA THR A 18 -10.65 -8.52 1.86
C THR A 18 -9.30 -9.22 1.89
N SER A 19 -9.21 -10.48 2.34
CA SER A 19 -7.96 -11.27 2.27
C SER A 19 -7.49 -11.48 0.83
N THR A 20 -8.41 -11.78 -0.09
CA THR A 20 -8.09 -11.89 -1.53
C THR A 20 -7.57 -10.56 -2.07
N GLY A 21 -8.23 -9.44 -1.72
CA GLY A 21 -7.77 -8.11 -2.12
C GLY A 21 -6.41 -7.73 -1.55
N LYS A 22 -6.16 -8.01 -0.26
CA LYS A 22 -4.86 -7.76 0.40
C LYS A 22 -3.74 -8.54 -0.25
N ARG A 23 -3.99 -9.81 -0.61
CA ARG A 23 -3.00 -10.65 -1.33
C ARG A 23 -2.69 -10.09 -2.71
N LEU A 24 -3.72 -9.82 -3.53
CA LEU A 24 -3.55 -9.25 -4.87
C LEU A 24 -2.83 -7.91 -4.83
N HIS A 25 -3.14 -7.08 -3.83
CA HIS A 25 -2.45 -5.80 -3.60
C HIS A 25 -0.97 -6.01 -3.28
N ARG A 26 -0.63 -6.94 -2.38
CA ARG A 26 0.77 -7.26 -2.07
C ARG A 26 1.54 -7.77 -3.29
N GLU A 27 0.94 -8.68 -4.05
CA GLU A 27 1.55 -9.20 -5.30
C GLU A 27 1.78 -8.08 -6.32
N TRP A 28 0.80 -7.17 -6.46
CA TRP A 28 0.95 -6.00 -7.32
C TRP A 28 2.07 -5.07 -6.84
N VAL A 29 2.17 -4.78 -5.54
CA VAL A 29 3.26 -3.94 -4.99
C VAL A 29 4.63 -4.56 -5.24
N GLN A 30 4.77 -5.87 -5.04
CA GLN A 30 6.02 -6.58 -5.34
C GLN A 30 6.42 -6.42 -6.82
N ALA A 31 5.46 -6.58 -7.74
CA ALA A 31 5.72 -6.42 -9.16
C ALA A 31 6.01 -4.96 -9.55
N ALA A 32 5.24 -4.00 -9.03
CA ALA A 32 5.34 -2.58 -9.38
C ALA A 32 6.62 -1.92 -8.87
N PHE A 33 7.20 -2.43 -7.78
CA PHE A 33 8.41 -1.90 -7.16
C PHE A 33 9.60 -2.87 -7.25
N ALA A 34 9.55 -3.88 -8.13
CA ALA A 34 10.60 -4.88 -8.29
C ALA A 34 12.00 -4.27 -8.47
N ASP A 35 12.11 -3.20 -9.26
CA ASP A 35 13.37 -2.49 -9.51
C ASP A 35 13.91 -1.77 -8.25
N VAL A 36 13.02 -1.36 -7.33
CA VAL A 36 13.40 -0.68 -6.08
C VAL A 36 13.86 -1.69 -5.03
N VAL A 37 13.27 -2.89 -5.02
CA VAL A 37 13.52 -3.89 -3.97
C VAL A 37 14.46 -5.02 -4.39
N GLY A 38 14.75 -5.17 -5.69
CA GLY A 38 15.46 -6.33 -6.24
C GLY A 38 16.91 -6.51 -5.78
N SER A 39 17.54 -5.48 -5.21
CA SER A 39 18.91 -5.55 -4.67
C SER A 39 18.98 -5.60 -3.14
N LEU A 40 17.84 -5.63 -2.45
CA LEU A 40 17.77 -5.63 -0.99
C LEU A 40 18.02 -7.01 -0.39
N SER A 41 18.52 -7.05 0.84
CA SER A 41 18.50 -8.29 1.65
C SER A 41 17.06 -8.76 1.89
N ASP A 42 16.84 -10.06 2.13
CA ASP A 42 15.49 -10.63 2.34
C ASP A 42 14.69 -9.92 3.44
N THR A 43 15.36 -9.52 4.53
CA THR A 43 14.74 -8.78 5.63
C THR A 43 14.32 -7.38 5.18
N SER A 44 15.24 -6.62 4.55
CA SER A 44 14.97 -5.26 4.06
C SER A 44 13.94 -5.26 2.92
N HIS A 45 13.93 -6.31 2.10
CA HIS A 45 12.95 -6.53 1.05
C HIS A 45 11.54 -6.70 1.65
N THR A 46 11.39 -7.59 2.64
CA THR A 46 10.10 -7.84 3.29
C THR A 46 9.56 -6.58 3.98
N GLU A 47 10.40 -5.89 4.75
CA GLU A 47 10.04 -4.64 5.43
C GLU A 47 9.62 -3.56 4.42
N THR A 48 10.36 -3.41 3.33
CA THR A 48 10.04 -2.40 2.31
C THR A 48 8.71 -2.69 1.62
N ILE A 49 8.44 -3.96 1.28
CA ILE A 49 7.17 -4.35 0.69
C ILE A 49 6.01 -4.06 1.65
N ASP A 50 6.17 -4.32 2.95
CA ASP A 50 5.14 -4.03 3.95
C ASP A 50 4.82 -2.52 4.01
N LEU A 51 5.86 -1.68 4.00
CA LEU A 51 5.70 -0.22 3.99
C LEU A 51 5.05 0.29 2.70
N LEU A 52 5.45 -0.25 1.54
CA LEU A 52 4.88 0.14 0.24
C LEU A 52 3.42 -0.31 0.12
N VAL A 53 3.06 -1.48 0.65
CA VAL A 53 1.67 -1.95 0.74
C VAL A 53 0.81 -0.95 1.51
N ALA A 54 1.29 -0.50 2.67
CA ALA A 54 0.58 0.51 3.47
C ALA A 54 0.51 1.87 2.75
N ALA A 55 1.60 2.32 2.13
CA ALA A 55 1.66 3.59 1.40
C ALA A 55 0.72 3.65 0.19
N THR A 56 0.38 2.49 -0.39
CA THR A 56 -0.49 2.36 -1.57
C THR A 56 -1.90 1.85 -1.24
N ASP A 57 -2.25 1.75 0.05
CA ASP A 57 -3.53 1.19 0.48
C ASP A 57 -4.72 2.11 0.12
N VAL A 58 -5.82 1.49 -0.33
CA VAL A 58 -7.07 2.18 -0.71
C VAL A 58 -7.73 2.92 0.46
N SER A 59 -7.44 2.54 1.71
CA SER A 59 -7.90 3.21 2.92
C SER A 59 -7.20 4.56 3.10
N VAL A 60 -5.91 4.67 2.76
CA VAL A 60 -5.19 5.95 2.75
C VAL A 60 -5.79 6.88 1.69
N TRP A 61 -6.06 6.35 0.49
CA TRP A 61 -6.78 7.10 -0.54
C TRP A 61 -8.16 7.57 -0.04
N LYS A 62 -8.92 6.72 0.64
CA LYS A 62 -10.24 7.07 1.20
C LYS A 62 -10.11 8.20 2.21
N ILE A 63 -9.16 8.14 3.14
CA ILE A 63 -8.94 9.17 4.16
C ILE A 63 -8.77 10.53 3.49
N TRP A 64 -7.91 10.62 2.48
CA TRP A 64 -7.63 11.89 1.80
C TRP A 64 -8.76 12.33 0.87
N ARG A 65 -9.25 11.44 0.02
CA ARG A 65 -10.22 11.84 -1.01
C ARG A 65 -11.64 11.99 -0.49
N ARG A 66 -12.08 11.07 0.37
CA ARG A 66 -13.48 11.02 0.83
C ARG A 66 -13.64 11.65 2.21
N ASP A 67 -12.80 11.28 3.16
CA ASP A 67 -13.00 11.71 4.55
C ASP A 67 -12.49 13.16 4.77
N GLN A 68 -11.41 13.56 4.09
CA GLN A 68 -10.89 14.93 4.11
C GLN A 68 -11.32 15.79 2.91
N GLY A 69 -12.05 15.22 1.95
CA GLY A 69 -12.61 15.97 0.81
C GLY A 69 -11.58 16.57 -0.17
N ARG A 70 -10.35 16.04 -0.23
CA ARG A 70 -9.30 16.56 -1.13
C ARG A 70 -9.67 16.40 -2.60
N SER A 71 -9.09 17.23 -3.46
CA SER A 71 -9.24 17.05 -4.90
C SER A 71 -8.59 15.72 -5.36
N ARG A 72 -8.92 15.28 -6.59
CA ARG A 72 -8.27 14.10 -7.18
C ARG A 72 -6.77 14.29 -7.28
N ASP A 73 -6.37 15.44 -7.80
CA ASP A 73 -4.97 15.72 -8.12
C ASP A 73 -4.15 15.86 -6.85
N GLU A 74 -4.70 16.55 -5.84
CA GLU A 74 -4.12 16.62 -4.50
C GLU A 74 -3.96 15.26 -3.81
N THR A 75 -4.88 14.33 -4.05
CA THR A 75 -4.80 12.97 -3.51
C THR A 75 -3.70 12.19 -4.21
N ILE A 76 -3.67 12.25 -5.55
CA ILE A 76 -2.65 11.58 -6.37
C ILE A 76 -1.25 12.09 -5.99
N GLU A 77 -1.07 13.40 -5.92
CA GLU A 77 0.20 14.02 -5.53
C GLU A 77 0.70 13.49 -4.18
N ARG A 78 -0.17 13.46 -3.16
CA ARG A 78 0.19 12.97 -1.82
C ARG A 78 0.49 11.48 -1.80
N MET A 79 -0.26 10.66 -2.54
CA MET A 79 -0.01 9.22 -2.65
C MET A 79 1.35 8.95 -3.31
N LEU A 80 1.65 9.63 -4.42
CA LEU A 80 2.93 9.51 -5.11
C LEU A 80 4.08 9.94 -4.20
N ARG A 81 3.93 11.06 -3.49
CA ARG A 81 4.94 11.56 -2.56
C ARG A 81 5.19 10.60 -1.41
N LEU A 82 4.13 10.00 -0.85
CA LEU A 82 4.26 9.01 0.21
C LEU A 82 5.01 7.76 -0.28
N ALA A 83 4.60 7.18 -1.40
CA ALA A 83 5.24 5.99 -1.97
C ALA A 83 6.70 6.24 -2.34
N ALA A 84 7.00 7.38 -2.98
CA ALA A 84 8.38 7.78 -3.31
C ALA A 84 9.24 7.93 -2.05
N SER A 85 8.72 8.51 -0.97
CA SER A 85 9.49 8.68 0.27
C SER A 85 9.91 7.36 0.91
N VAL A 86 9.06 6.32 0.79
CA VAL A 86 9.36 4.97 1.26
C VAL A 86 10.44 4.36 0.36
N ALA A 87 10.23 4.39 -0.96
CA ALA A 87 11.18 3.86 -1.94
C ALA A 87 12.58 4.48 -1.81
N ASP A 88 12.66 5.81 -1.68
CA ASP A 88 13.92 6.56 -1.56
C ASP A 88 14.67 6.26 -0.27
N LYS A 89 13.94 6.09 0.85
CA LYS A 89 14.56 5.80 2.14
C LYS A 89 15.18 4.41 2.14
N THR A 90 14.46 3.43 1.62
CA THR A 90 14.98 2.07 1.46
C THR A 90 16.23 2.02 0.57
N GLY A 91 16.26 2.75 -0.55
CA GLY A 91 17.44 2.77 -1.43
C GLY A 91 18.69 3.32 -0.75
N ARG A 92 18.53 4.25 0.21
CA ARG A 92 19.64 4.80 1.02
C ARG A 92 20.11 3.85 2.11
N ASP A 93 19.21 3.11 2.74
CA ASP A 93 19.56 2.16 3.80
C ASP A 93 20.25 0.88 3.25
N ALA A 94 20.19 0.67 1.93
CA ALA A 94 20.79 -0.45 1.22
C ALA A 94 22.15 -0.16 0.55
N SER A 95 22.59 1.10 0.54
CA SER A 95 23.89 1.56 -0.02
C SER A 95 24.95 1.71 1.07
#